data_AF-A0A392S7A5-F1
#
_entry.id   AF-A0A392S7A5-F1
#
_cell.length_a   1.000
_cell.length_b   1.000
_cell.length_c   1.000
_cell.angle_alpha   90.00
_cell.angle_beta   90.00
_cell.angle_gamma   90.00
#
_symmetry.space_group_name_H-M   'P 1'
#
loop_
_entity.id
_entity.type
_entity.pdbx_description
1 polymer ?
#
loop_
_entity_poly.entity_id
_entity_poly.type
_entity_poly.pdbx_seq_one_letter_code
_entity_poly.pdbx_strand_id
1 'polypeptide(L)'
;FGFRPEEHCWVRQRSESAHTDPEYTEMLQTLALPGRDWHYTSRGVRSRLQITDMMPVAEGWAKWLVRNFDSCSNETEIIMSRCHAIYAIMRWEPIQIGEMIARSIKRMITGP
;
A
#
# COMPACT_ATOMS: atom_id res chain seq x y z
N PHE A 1 3.44 -16.02 27.08
CA PHE A 1 3.19 -15.53 25.71
C PHE A 1 4.47 -14.93 25.16
N GLY A 2 5.28 -15.76 24.50
CA GLY A 2 6.53 -15.32 23.88
C GLY A 2 6.22 -14.80 22.48
N PHE A 3 5.88 -13.52 22.36
CA PHE A 3 5.97 -12.86 21.06
C PHE A 3 7.46 -12.77 20.72
N ARG A 4 7.94 -13.64 19.83
CA ARG A 4 9.19 -13.38 19.14
C ARG A 4 9.02 -12.02 18.45
N PRO A 5 9.92 -11.05 18.62
CA PRO A 5 9.95 -9.88 17.74
C PRO A 5 10.02 -10.43 16.32
N GLU A 6 9.08 -10.06 15.45
CA GLU A 6 9.20 -10.37 14.03
C GLU A 6 10.55 -9.80 13.59
N GLU A 7 11.47 -10.70 13.26
CA GLU A 7 12.76 -10.36 12.69
C GLU A 7 12.46 -9.64 11.37
N HIS A 8 12.50 -8.31 11.42
CA HIS A 8 12.55 -7.39 10.29
C HIS A 8 11.56 -7.74 9.15
N CYS A 9 10.29 -7.39 9.32
CA CYS A 9 9.43 -7.31 8.15
C CYS A 9 9.86 -6.10 7.30
N TRP A 10 10.34 -6.41 6.09
CA TRP A 10 10.97 -5.51 5.13
C TRP A 10 10.09 -4.33 4.65
N VAL A 11 8.79 -4.31 5.00
CA VAL A 11 7.88 -3.24 4.58
C VAL A 11 8.23 -1.89 5.21
N ARG A 12 8.73 -1.84 6.44
CA ARG A 12 9.23 -0.57 7.00
C ARG A 12 10.41 -0.02 6.20
N GLN A 13 11.37 -0.88 5.89
CA GLN A 13 12.54 -0.46 5.12
C GLN A 13 12.11 0.03 3.73
N ARG A 14 11.23 -0.70 3.03
CA ARG A 14 10.77 -0.35 1.67
C ARG A 14 9.79 0.84 1.62
N SER A 15 8.92 1.02 2.61
CA SER A 15 7.95 2.12 2.65
C SER A 15 8.57 3.45 3.11
N GLU A 16 9.67 3.41 3.88
CA GLU A 16 10.44 4.58 4.28
C GLU A 16 11.61 4.88 3.31
N SER A 17 12.14 3.88 2.61
CA SER A 17 13.09 4.09 1.50
C SER A 17 12.33 4.46 0.23
N ALA A 18 12.61 5.63 -0.34
CA ALA A 18 12.10 5.98 -1.66
C ALA A 18 12.45 4.86 -2.64
N HIS A 19 11.44 4.17 -3.19
CA HIS A 19 11.67 3.25 -4.29
C HIS A 19 12.31 4.04 -5.45
N THR A 20 13.19 3.39 -6.18
CA THR A 20 13.77 3.94 -7.41
C THR A 20 12.69 3.99 -8.50
N ASP A 21 12.84 4.87 -9.49
CA ASP A 21 11.93 4.93 -10.66
C ASP A 21 11.66 3.57 -11.34
N PRO A 22 12.64 2.65 -11.52
CA PRO A 22 12.36 1.33 -12.05
C PRO A 22 11.51 0.46 -11.12
N GLU A 23 11.70 0.53 -9.81
CA GLU A 23 10.88 -0.22 -8.84
C GLU A 23 9.43 0.28 -8.82
N TYR A 24 9.20 1.60 -8.99
CA TYR A 24 7.84 2.14 -9.16
C TYR A 24 7.20 1.69 -10.47
N THR A 25 8.00 1.50 -11.51
CA THR A 25 7.52 0.97 -12.80
C THR A 25 7.11 -0.49 -12.67
N GLU A 26 7.94 -1.32 -12.02
CA GLU A 26 7.63 -2.72 -11.72
C GLU A 26 6.37 -2.84 -10.84
N MET A 27 6.27 -2.00 -9.80
CA MET A 27 5.09 -1.97 -8.95
C MET A 27 3.83 -1.59 -9.74
N LEU A 28 3.91 -0.59 -10.62
CA LEU A 28 2.78 -0.21 -11.48
C LEU A 28 2.36 -1.37 -12.39
N GLN A 29 3.32 -2.02 -13.06
CA GLN A 29 3.06 -3.15 -13.94
C GLN A 29 2.45 -4.35 -13.20
N THR A 30 2.78 -4.52 -11.92
CA THR A 30 2.24 -5.59 -11.08
C THR A 30 0.82 -5.29 -10.60
N LEU A 31 0.52 -4.02 -10.32
CA LEU A 31 -0.72 -3.62 -9.69
C LEU A 31 -1.81 -3.18 -10.68
N ALA A 32 -1.44 -2.61 -11.82
CA ALA A 32 -2.35 -1.92 -12.72
C ALA A 32 -2.58 -2.67 -14.04
N LEU A 33 -3.72 -2.41 -14.65
CA LEU A 33 -4.01 -2.83 -16.02
C LEU A 33 -3.00 -2.19 -16.99
N PRO A 34 -2.68 -2.85 -18.12
CA PRO A 34 -1.77 -2.29 -19.12
C PRO A 34 -2.23 -0.90 -19.61
N GLY A 35 -1.28 0.02 -19.75
CA GLY A 35 -1.54 1.39 -20.22
C GLY A 35 -2.10 2.35 -19.16
N ARG A 36 -2.23 1.91 -17.90
CA ARG A 36 -2.58 2.76 -16.76
C ARG A 36 -1.31 3.33 -16.12
N ASP A 37 -1.48 4.46 -15.42
CA ASP A 37 -0.37 5.13 -14.73
C ASP A 37 -0.83 5.67 -13.37
N TRP A 38 0.15 6.07 -12.57
CA TRP A 38 -0.06 6.76 -11.30
C TRP A 38 -0.77 8.11 -11.50
N HIS A 39 -1.53 8.50 -10.49
CA HIS A 39 -1.90 9.90 -10.31
C HIS A 39 -0.76 10.66 -9.67
N TYR A 40 -0.43 11.81 -10.26
CA TYR A 40 0.64 12.69 -9.80
C TYR A 40 0.05 13.89 -9.04
N THR A 41 0.77 14.34 -8.02
CA THR A 41 0.51 15.62 -7.35
C THR A 41 0.79 16.79 -8.30
N SER A 42 0.36 18.00 -7.92
CA SER A 42 0.71 19.24 -8.64
C SER A 42 2.21 19.50 -8.77
N ARG A 43 3.04 18.83 -7.94
CA ARG A 43 4.51 18.90 -7.99
C ARG A 43 5.12 17.80 -8.87
N GLY A 44 4.31 17.03 -9.59
CA GLY A 44 4.77 15.93 -10.45
C GLY A 44 5.19 14.67 -9.67
N VAL A 45 4.88 14.57 -8.37
CA VAL A 45 5.22 13.38 -7.56
C VAL A 45 4.09 12.36 -7.62
N ARG A 46 4.42 11.10 -7.90
CA ARG A 46 3.47 9.96 -7.88
C ARG A 46 2.78 9.87 -6.51
N SER A 47 1.48 9.68 -6.49
CA SER A 47 0.70 9.79 -5.24
C SER A 47 -0.31 8.69 -5.03
N ARG A 48 -1.04 8.28 -6.07
CA ARG A 48 -2.20 7.38 -5.96
C ARG A 48 -2.39 6.53 -7.21
N LEU A 49 -3.19 5.49 -7.09
CA LEU A 49 -3.68 4.66 -8.21
C LEU A 49 -5.20 4.49 -8.09
N GLN A 50 -5.93 4.53 -9.20
CA GLN A 50 -7.37 4.22 -9.19
C GLN A 50 -7.57 2.73 -8.97
N ILE A 51 -8.51 2.36 -8.11
CA ILE A 51 -8.86 0.96 -7.88
C ILE A 51 -9.38 0.29 -9.16
N THR A 52 -10.15 1.02 -9.97
CA THR A 52 -10.66 0.52 -11.25
C THR A 52 -9.59 0.30 -12.31
N ASP A 53 -8.42 0.93 -12.13
CA ASP A 53 -7.27 0.76 -13.01
C ASP A 53 -6.37 -0.40 -12.53
N MET A 54 -6.68 -1.04 -11.40
CA MET A 54 -5.92 -2.17 -10.88
C MET A 54 -6.27 -3.48 -11.59
N MET A 55 -5.34 -4.41 -11.62
CA MET A 55 -5.65 -5.80 -11.95
C MET A 55 -6.68 -6.37 -10.96
N PRO A 56 -7.61 -7.25 -11.37
CA PRO A 56 -8.66 -7.76 -10.49
C PRO A 56 -8.16 -8.38 -9.17
N VAL A 57 -7.01 -9.06 -9.20
CA VAL A 57 -6.38 -9.63 -7.99
C VAL A 57 -5.88 -8.53 -7.06
N ALA A 58 -5.21 -7.52 -7.60
CA ALA A 58 -4.70 -6.39 -6.83
C ALA A 58 -5.84 -5.51 -6.29
N GLU A 59 -6.93 -5.34 -7.05
CA GLU A 59 -8.17 -4.70 -6.61
C GLU A 59 -8.79 -5.45 -5.40
N GLY A 60 -8.85 -6.78 -5.46
CA GLY A 60 -9.34 -7.61 -4.36
C GLY A 60 -8.55 -7.37 -3.06
N TRP A 61 -7.23 -7.35 -3.17
CA TRP A 61 -6.34 -7.03 -2.05
C TRP A 61 -6.49 -5.59 -1.57
N ALA A 62 -6.65 -4.62 -2.47
CA ALA A 62 -6.91 -3.23 -2.13
C ALA A 62 -8.18 -3.08 -1.28
N LYS A 63 -9.28 -3.68 -1.73
CA LYS A 63 -10.57 -3.68 -1.01
C LYS A 63 -10.46 -4.38 0.35
N TRP A 64 -9.77 -5.52 0.41
CA TRP A 64 -9.52 -6.21 1.67
C TRP A 64 -8.70 -5.37 2.64
N LEU A 65 -7.62 -4.74 2.17
CA LEU A 65 -6.72 -3.93 2.99
C LEU A 65 -7.43 -2.71 3.60
N VAL A 66 -8.19 -1.98 2.77
CA VAL A 66 -8.95 -0.79 3.19
C VAL A 66 -10.02 -1.17 4.21
N ARG A 67 -10.70 -2.31 4.04
CA ARG A 67 -11.75 -2.75 4.96
C ARG A 67 -11.20 -3.22 6.32
N ASN A 68 -9.99 -3.76 6.39
CA ASN A 68 -9.48 -4.43 7.60
C ASN A 68 -8.47 -3.61 8.40
N PHE A 69 -7.63 -2.80 7.75
CA PHE A 69 -6.47 -2.21 8.45
C PHE A 69 -6.40 -0.69 8.41
N ASP A 70 -6.90 -0.06 7.35
CA ASP A 70 -6.79 1.40 7.20
C ASP A 70 -8.03 1.92 6.46
N SER A 71 -9.15 1.89 7.17
CA SER A 71 -10.45 2.37 6.69
C SER A 71 -10.34 3.79 6.20
N CYS A 72 -10.81 4.02 4.98
CA CYS A 72 -10.66 5.27 4.27
C CYS A 72 -12.00 5.73 3.71
N SER A 73 -12.22 7.05 3.68
CA SER A 73 -13.43 7.63 3.08
C SER A 73 -13.47 7.50 1.56
N ASN A 74 -12.31 7.38 0.93
CA ASN A 74 -12.19 7.25 -0.51
C ASN A 74 -12.02 5.78 -0.89
N GLU A 75 -13.04 5.22 -1.54
CA GLU A 75 -13.03 3.84 -2.04
C GLU A 75 -12.59 3.75 -3.51
N THR A 76 -12.30 4.87 -4.17
CA THR A 76 -11.94 4.89 -5.59
C THR A 76 -10.43 4.93 -5.82
N GLU A 77 -9.66 5.45 -4.86
CA GLU A 77 -8.21 5.65 -4.99
C GLU A 77 -7.44 5.04 -3.83
N ILE A 78 -6.29 4.44 -4.15
CA ILE A 78 -5.35 3.88 -3.19
C ILE A 78 -4.11 4.78 -3.15
N ILE A 79 -3.78 5.29 -1.96
CA ILE A 79 -2.56 6.06 -1.73
C ILE A 79 -1.30 5.19 -1.82
N MET A 80 -0.16 5.82 -2.13
CA MET A 80 1.11 5.12 -2.37
C MET A 80 1.52 4.13 -1.26
N SER A 81 1.35 4.50 0.01
CA SER A 81 1.70 3.62 1.14
C SER A 81 0.94 2.29 1.12
N ARG A 82 -0.30 2.28 0.63
CA ARG A 82 -1.11 1.07 0.47
C ARG A 82 -0.76 0.30 -0.80
N CYS A 83 -0.33 0.99 -1.86
CA CYS A 83 0.21 0.33 -3.05
C CYS A 83 1.42 -0.55 -2.70
N HIS A 84 2.31 -0.08 -1.82
CA HIS A 84 3.43 -0.90 -1.33
C HIS A 84 2.97 -2.15 -0.58
N ALA A 85 1.94 -2.05 0.27
CA ALA A 85 1.41 -3.21 1.00
C ALA A 85 0.79 -4.23 0.03
N ILE A 86 0.02 -3.78 -0.95
CA ILE A 86 -0.58 -4.67 -1.97
C ILE A 86 0.51 -5.30 -2.83
N TYR A 87 1.53 -4.53 -3.21
CA TYR A 87 2.67 -5.02 -3.98
C TYR A 87 3.45 -6.11 -3.23
N ALA A 88 3.68 -5.92 -1.93
CA ALA A 88 4.30 -6.93 -1.09
C ALA A 88 3.46 -8.22 -1.05
N ILE A 89 2.13 -8.10 -0.88
CA ILE A 89 1.22 -9.26 -0.93
C ILE A 89 1.31 -9.99 -2.28
N MET A 90 1.28 -9.24 -3.38
CA MET A 90 1.37 -9.80 -4.74
C MET A 90 2.70 -10.53 -4.99
N ARG A 91 3.78 -10.12 -4.29
CA ARG A 91 5.10 -10.77 -4.35
C ARG A 91 5.32 -11.85 -3.29
N TRP A 92 4.30 -12.19 -2.49
CA TRP A 92 4.41 -13.09 -1.35
C TRP A 92 5.44 -12.62 -0.30
N GLU A 93 5.68 -11.32 -0.24
CA GLU A 93 6.55 -10.69 0.75
C GLU A 93 5.79 -10.48 2.07
N PRO A 94 6.46 -10.61 3.23
CA PRO A 94 5.81 -10.40 4.52
C PRO A 94 5.31 -8.96 4.66
N ILE A 95 4.18 -8.77 5.36
CA ILE A 95 3.59 -7.45 5.67
C ILE A 95 3.42 -7.22 7.18
N GLN A 96 3.66 -6.00 7.66
CA GLN A 96 3.54 -5.65 9.10
C GLN A 96 2.10 -5.29 9.49
N ILE A 97 1.22 -6.28 9.51
CA ILE A 97 -0.19 -6.09 9.88
C ILE A 97 -0.32 -5.43 11.28
N GLY A 98 0.47 -5.87 12.25
CA GLY A 98 0.43 -5.33 13.62
C GLY A 98 0.72 -3.81 13.69
N GLU A 99 1.69 -3.33 12.91
CA GLU A 99 1.97 -1.89 12.82
C GLU A 99 0.83 -1.14 12.11
N MET A 100 0.28 -1.70 11.04
CA MET A 100 -0.83 -1.09 10.30
C MET A 100 -2.04 -0.87 11.21
N ILE A 101 -2.40 -1.88 12.00
CA ILE A 101 -3.46 -1.79 13.01
C ILE A 101 -3.14 -0.72 14.05
N ALA A 102 -1.92 -0.75 14.62
CA ALA A 102 -1.51 0.22 15.64
C ALA A 102 -1.60 1.68 15.13
N ARG A 103 -1.18 1.91 13.87
CA ARG A 103 -1.25 3.22 13.23
C ARG A 103 -2.69 3.67 13.00
N SER A 104 -3.57 2.76 12.58
CA SER A 104 -4.99 3.04 12.41
C SER A 104 -5.66 3.43 13.72
N ILE A 105 -5.42 2.68 14.80
CA ILE A 105 -5.89 3.01 16.15
C ILE A 105 -5.37 4.38 16.60
N LYS A 106 -4.08 4.65 16.39
CA LYS A 106 -3.49 5.94 16.73
C LYS A 106 -4.20 7.10 16.01
N ARG A 107 -4.44 6.99 14.70
CA ARG A 107 -5.17 8.00 13.91
C ARG A 107 -6.60 8.23 14.40
N MET A 108 -7.29 7.17 14.83
CA MET A 108 -8.64 7.31 15.40
C MET A 108 -8.63 8.12 16.70
N ILE A 109 -7.57 8.01 17.51
CA ILE A 109 -7.45 8.72 18.80
C ILE A 109 -6.96 10.15 18.59
N THR A 110 -5.98 10.37 17.71
CA THR A 110 -5.33 11.68 17.54
C THR A 110 -6.09 12.64 16.62
N GLY A 111 -7.12 12.16 15.89
CA GLY A 111 -7.75 12.90 14.82
C GLY A 111 -6.88 12.98 13.55
N PRO A 112 -7.45 13.45 12.42
CA PRO A 112 -6.73 13.65 11.17
C PRO A 112 -5.65 14.74 11.25
#